data_AF-A0A1T4UUQ3-F1
#
_entry.id   AF-A0A1T4UUQ3-F1
#
_cell.length_a   1.000
_cell.length_b   1.000
_cell.length_c   1.000
_cell.angle_alpha   90.00
_cell.angle_beta   90.00
_cell.angle_gamma   90.00
#
_symmetry.space_group_name_H-M   'P 1'
#
loop_
_entity.id
_entity.type
_entity.pdbx_description
1 polymer ?
#
loop_
_entity_poly.entity_id
_entity_poly.type
_entity_poly.pdbx_seq_one_letter_code
_entity_poly.pdbx_strand_id
1 'polypeptide(L)'
;MEFRKIKEGEFWRLSETKQLNDYTLCESLGDPDKFQLLARLVSKNIFYAVRHARIDELRTWRLDVIAKALKKNGIVEFTVKLAE
;
A
#
# COMPACT_ATOMS: atom_id res chain seq x y z
N MET A 1 -13.18 -0.71 11.88
CA MET A 1 -12.12 -0.41 10.90
C MET A 1 -12.63 -0.86 9.56
N GLU A 2 -12.59 0.00 8.54
CA GLU A 2 -13.05 -0.35 7.19
C GLU A 2 -11.83 -0.54 6.28
N PHE A 3 -11.86 -1.57 5.45
CA PHE A 3 -10.80 -1.88 4.51
C PHE A 3 -11.33 -1.75 3.09
N ARG A 4 -10.61 -1.02 2.24
CA ARG A 4 -11.01 -0.77 0.84
C ARG A 4 -9.85 -1.03 -0.10
N LYS A 5 -10.15 -1.71 -1.21
CA LYS A 5 -9.21 -1.91 -2.31
C LYS A 5 -9.37 -0.80 -3.34
N ILE A 6 -8.28 -0.14 -3.72
CA ILE A 6 -8.30 0.93 -4.72
C ILE A 6 -7.26 0.70 -5.81
N LYS A 7 -7.49 1.31 -6.99
CA LYS A 7 -6.53 1.27 -8.09
C LYS A 7 -5.25 2.02 -7.69
N GLU A 8 -4.12 1.60 -8.24
CA GLU A 8 -2.82 2.23 -8.00
C GLU A 8 -2.83 3.75 -8.23
N GLY A 9 -3.38 4.21 -9.36
CA GLY A 9 -3.43 5.65 -9.65
C GLY A 9 -4.20 6.46 -8.62
N GLU A 10 -5.31 5.92 -8.10
CA GLU A 10 -6.06 6.57 -7.02
C GLU A 10 -5.28 6.57 -5.70
N PHE A 11 -4.55 5.48 -5.40
CA PHE A 11 -3.71 5.41 -4.22
C PHE A 11 -2.61 6.49 -4.25
N TRP A 12 -1.89 6.62 -5.37
CA TRP A 12 -0.87 7.64 -5.51
C TRP A 12 -1.46 9.05 -5.45
N ARG A 13 -2.59 9.30 -6.10
CA ARG A 13 -3.29 10.59 -6.01
C ARG A 13 -3.65 10.97 -4.57
N LEU A 14 -4.16 10.02 -3.78
CA LEU A 14 -4.48 10.24 -2.36
C LEU A 14 -3.20 10.47 -1.52
N SER A 15 -2.12 9.78 -1.87
CA SER A 15 -0.81 9.97 -1.26
C SER A 15 -0.23 11.36 -1.55
N GLU A 16 -0.25 11.81 -2.81
CA GLU A 16 0.23 13.13 -3.25
C GLU A 16 -0.56 14.27 -2.60
N THR A 17 -1.87 14.09 -2.45
CA THR A 17 -2.75 15.05 -1.75
C THR A 17 -2.66 14.97 -0.23
N LYS A 18 -1.70 14.21 0.32
CA LYS A 18 -1.43 14.04 1.76
C LYS A 18 -2.65 13.54 2.56
N GLN A 19 -3.54 12.82 1.90
CA GLN A 19 -4.71 12.22 2.54
C GLN A 19 -4.38 10.86 3.16
N LEU A 20 -3.25 10.25 2.79
CA LEU A 20 -2.80 8.98 3.34
C LEU A 20 -1.64 9.16 4.32
N ASN A 21 -1.62 8.33 5.35
CA ASN A 21 -0.51 8.18 6.32
C ASN A 21 -0.35 6.70 6.71
N ASP A 22 0.58 6.42 7.64
CA ASP A 22 0.82 5.08 8.19
C ASP A 22 1.02 4.00 7.11
N TYR A 23 1.89 4.29 6.15
CA TYR A 23 2.21 3.37 5.06
C TYR A 23 2.79 2.08 5.61
N THR A 24 2.14 0.96 5.27
CA THR A 24 2.49 -0.37 5.75
C THR A 24 2.62 -1.33 4.57
N LEU A 25 3.73 -2.06 4.54
CA LEU A 25 3.97 -3.16 3.62
C LEU A 25 3.73 -4.47 4.35
N CYS A 26 2.69 -5.20 3.96
CA CYS A 26 2.36 -6.50 4.54
C CYS A 26 2.79 -7.60 3.58
N GLU A 27 3.59 -8.56 4.05
CA GLU A 27 3.97 -9.72 3.25
C GLU A 27 2.76 -10.57 2.86
N SER A 28 2.78 -11.12 1.66
CA SER A 28 1.75 -11.98 1.11
C SER A 28 1.95 -13.41 1.61
N LEU A 29 0.90 -13.99 2.20
CA LEU A 29 0.91 -15.40 2.63
C LEU A 29 1.09 -16.39 1.46
N GLY A 30 0.61 -16.04 0.26
CA GLY A 30 0.69 -16.90 -0.93
C GLY A 30 1.96 -16.73 -1.75
N ASP A 31 2.70 -15.64 -1.52
CA ASP A 31 3.90 -15.29 -2.28
C ASP A 31 4.97 -14.72 -1.33
N PRO A 32 5.87 -15.57 -0.81
CA PRO A 32 6.99 -15.13 0.01
C PRO A 32 7.80 -14.02 -0.67
N ASP A 33 8.35 -13.09 0.10
CA ASP A 33 9.12 -11.92 -0.38
C ASP A 33 8.30 -10.91 -1.23
N LYS A 34 6.98 -11.09 -1.34
CA LYS A 34 6.11 -10.10 -1.98
C LYS A 34 5.21 -9.42 -0.96
N PHE A 35 5.09 -8.12 -1.09
CA PHE A 35 4.43 -7.23 -0.14
C PHE A 35 3.26 -6.50 -0.79
N GLN A 36 2.17 -6.38 -0.05
CA GLN A 36 1.01 -5.58 -0.35
C GLN A 36 1.20 -4.19 0.26
N LEU A 37 0.83 -3.15 -0.49
CA LEU A 37 0.89 -1.78 0.01
C LEU A 37 -0.44 -1.36 0.62
N LEU A 38 -0.39 -0.96 1.88
CA LEU A 38 -1.50 -0.40 2.64
C LEU A 38 -1.15 1.01 3.15
N ALA A 39 -2.16 1.87 3.27
CA ALA A 39 -2.05 3.13 3.99
C ALA A 39 -3.39 3.50 4.62
N ARG A 40 -3.35 4.28 5.69
CA ARG A 40 -4.54 4.75 6.41
C ARG A 40 -4.96 6.11 5.86
N LEU A 41 -6.26 6.33 5.71
CA LEU A 41 -6.82 7.63 5.40
C LEU A 41 -6.74 8.53 6.65
N VAL A 42 -6.23 9.74 6.53
CA VAL A 42 -6.07 10.66 7.68
C VAL A 42 -7.42 11.03 8.31
N SER A 43 -8.43 11.26 7.48
CA SER A 43 -9.74 11.78 7.91
C SER A 43 -10.68 10.73 8.51
N LYS A 44 -10.43 9.44 8.26
CA LYS A 44 -11.31 8.34 8.70
C LYS A 44 -10.48 7.11 9.01
N ASN A 45 -10.96 6.25 9.89
CA ASN A 45 -10.29 4.98 10.20
C ASN A 45 -10.51 3.90 9.10
N ILE A 46 -10.15 4.26 7.87
CA ILE A 46 -10.24 3.46 6.65
C ILE A 46 -8.81 3.14 6.19
N PHE A 47 -8.55 1.86 5.92
CA PHE A 47 -7.30 1.42 5.31
C PHE A 47 -7.53 1.17 3.82
N TYR A 48 -6.67 1.77 3.01
CA TYR A 48 -6.62 1.53 1.58
C TYR A 48 -5.49 0.58 1.24
N ALA A 49 -5.82 -0.44 0.46
CA ALA A 49 -4.83 -1.31 -0.16
C ALA A 49 -4.88 -1.20 -1.66
N VAL A 50 -3.74 -1.38 -2.30
CA VAL A 50 -3.67 -1.33 -3.76
C VAL A 50 -4.08 -2.67 -4.36
N ARG A 51 -5.02 -2.64 -5.30
CA ARG A 51 -5.40 -3.81 -6.11
C ARG A 51 -4.78 -3.79 -7.50
N HIS A 52 -4.75 -4.95 -8.13
CA HIS A 52 -4.47 -5.08 -9.56
C HIS A 52 -5.49 -4.31 -10.39
N ALA A 53 -5.09 -3.90 -11.60
CA ALA A 53 -5.92 -3.09 -12.48
C ALA A 53 -7.15 -3.86 -13.02
N ARG A 54 -6.92 -5.11 -13.43
CA ARG A 54 -7.90 -5.95 -14.15
C ARG A 54 -8.59 -7.03 -13.30
N ILE A 55 -7.96 -7.42 -12.19
CA ILE A 55 -8.48 -8.44 -11.26
C ILE A 55 -8.68 -7.82 -9.88
N ASP A 56 -9.69 -8.27 -9.13
CA ASP A 56 -9.99 -7.72 -7.78
C ASP A 56 -9.10 -8.33 -6.68
N GLU A 57 -7.84 -8.51 -6.99
CA GLU A 57 -6.84 -9.06 -6.07
C GLU A 57 -5.87 -7.98 -5.62
N LEU A 58 -5.35 -8.12 -4.40
CA LEU A 58 -4.35 -7.22 -3.86
C LEU A 58 -3.07 -7.33 -4.67
N ARG A 59 -2.53 -6.19 -5.05
CA ARG A 59 -1.28 -6.15 -5.78
C ARG A 59 -0.13 -6.36 -4.83
N THR A 60 0.79 -7.21 -5.25
CA THR A 60 2.01 -7.52 -4.51
C THR A 60 3.23 -7.04 -5.29
N TRP A 61 4.27 -6.62 -4.56
CA TRP A 61 5.55 -6.19 -5.11
C TRP A 61 6.69 -6.70 -4.26
N ARG A 62 7.88 -6.83 -4.84
CA ARG A 62 9.10 -6.95 -4.04
C ARG A 62 9.33 -5.70 -3.19
N LEU A 63 9.89 -5.87 -2.00
CA LEU A 63 10.18 -4.78 -1.07
C LEU A 63 11.02 -3.66 -1.70
N ASP A 64 12.05 -4.02 -2.47
CA ASP A 64 12.95 -3.05 -3.11
C ASP A 64 12.23 -2.16 -4.14
N VAL A 65 11.32 -2.76 -4.92
CA VAL A 65 10.53 -2.07 -5.95
C VAL A 65 9.56 -1.07 -5.30
N ILE A 66 8.84 -1.52 -4.27
CA ILE A 66 7.83 -0.67 -3.62
C ILE A 66 8.49 0.42 -2.77
N ALA A 67 9.61 0.14 -2.11
CA ALA A 67 10.37 1.17 -1.38
C ALA A 67 10.87 2.28 -2.33
N LYS A 68 11.35 1.91 -3.53
CA LYS A 68 11.73 2.89 -4.55
C LYS A 68 10.54 3.73 -5.01
N ALA A 69 9.37 3.12 -5.18
CA ALA A 69 8.15 3.84 -5.55
C ALA A 69 7.67 4.80 -4.45
N LEU A 70 7.68 4.36 -3.18
CA LEU A 70 7.35 5.19 -2.02
C LEU A 70 8.27 6.41 -1.95
N LYS A 71 9.59 6.20 -2.07
CA LYS A 71 10.58 7.29 -2.09
C LYS A 71 10.33 8.29 -3.22
N LYS A 72 10.00 7.82 -4.43
CA LYS A 72 9.68 8.69 -5.58
C LYS A 72 8.46 9.58 -5.32
N ASN A 73 7.50 9.08 -4.53
CA ASN A 73 6.29 9.81 -4.15
C ASN A 73 6.45 10.63 -2.85
N GLY A 74 7.68 10.82 -2.37
CA GLY A 74 7.98 11.65 -1.20
C GLY A 74 7.69 10.98 0.16
N ILE A 75 7.43 9.66 0.18
CA ILE A 75 7.22 8.91 1.40
C ILE A 75 8.57 8.39 1.88
N VAL A 76 9.01 8.90 3.03
CA VAL A 76 10.34 8.64 3.60
C VAL A 76 10.33 7.56 4.68
N GLU A 77 9.17 7.28 5.26
CA GLU A 77 8.98 6.32 6.33
C GLU A 77 7.79 5.40 6.03
N PHE A 78 7.98 4.11 6.28
CA PHE A 78 6.94 3.09 6.16
C PHE A 78 7.27 1.91 7.10
N THR A 79 6.23 1.18 7.50
CA THR A 79 6.37 -0.02 8.33
C THR A 79 6.34 -1.27 7.45
N VAL A 80 7.14 -2.28 7.80
CA VAL A 80 7.10 -3.60 7.15
C VAL A 80 6.56 -4.60 8.17
N LYS A 81 5.59 -5.42 7.74
CA LYS A 81 5.06 -6.56 8.50
C LYS A 81 5.30 -7.83 7.70
N LEU A 82 6.06 -8.74 8.28
CA LEU A 82 6.31 -10.06 7.72
C LEU A 82 5.11 -10.97 8.02
N ALA A 83 4.91 -11.97 7.18
CA ALA A 83 3.90 -12.98 7.40
C ALA A 83 4.43 -14.00 8.42
N GLU A 84 3.65 -14.26 9.48
CA GLU A 84 3.93 -15.31 10.47
C GLU A 84 3.24 -16.63 10.10
#